data_AF-A0A4D4K854-F1
#
_entry.id   AF-A0A4D4K854-F1
#
_cell.length_a   1.000
_cell.length_b   1.000
_cell.length_c   1.000
_cell.angle_alpha   90.00
_cell.angle_beta   90.00
_cell.angle_gamma   90.00
#
_symmetry.space_group_name_H-M   'P 1'
#
loop_
_entity.id
_entity.type
_entity.pdbx_description
1 polymer ?
#
loop_
_entity_poly.entity_id
_entity_poly.type
_entity_poly.pdbx_seq_one_letter_code
_entity_poly.pdbx_strand_id
1 'polypeptide(L)'
;MRTAEDGTEALREFATRADADPSYTRWSYRRDFGRTRLLMVDTRAARVLEEGRRAMLSEKEFAWVREQAMEGAGGTPGRPGQEGPGAFGGYDHLLLGTSLPWLLPHFVHDVEAWNASVCGGRRGGRWARIGEDLRQRGDLEHWAAFPESFDALTDTIAAVGGAPGAPATISVLSGDVHHAYVAAPDWSRWSSRPPRSQVRQLTCSPVHNSIYASIRLGFRFGWSAAGRALGRLFRRHGRVPGSRLTWHKTGGPWFGNQLMTLTLQGRSAHLRLDQARSDASGGAARLVTALETDWAG
;
A
#
# COMPACT_ATOMS: atom_id res chain seq x y z
N MET A 1 14.31 4.53 -28.72
CA MET A 1 14.69 5.47 -27.64
C MET A 1 16.14 5.33 -27.20
N ARG A 2 16.60 4.16 -26.72
CA ARG A 2 18.01 3.97 -26.26
C ARG A 2 19.08 4.13 -27.34
N THR A 3 18.69 4.20 -28.60
CA THR A 3 19.57 4.33 -29.78
C THR A 3 19.42 5.67 -30.50
N ALA A 4 18.59 6.59 -29.97
CA ALA A 4 18.42 7.92 -30.56
C ALA A 4 19.37 8.91 -29.87
N GLU A 5 20.04 9.77 -30.65
CA GLU A 5 20.87 10.87 -30.12
C GLU A 5 20.02 11.90 -29.35
N ASP A 6 18.78 12.13 -29.80
CA ASP A 6 17.77 12.92 -29.09
C ASP A 6 16.44 12.15 -29.05
N GLY A 7 16.00 11.80 -27.84
CA GLY A 7 14.77 11.06 -27.58
C GLY A 7 13.55 11.94 -27.28
N THR A 8 13.68 13.27 -27.34
CA THR A 8 12.68 14.23 -26.84
C THR A 8 11.32 14.03 -27.48
N GLU A 9 11.24 13.97 -28.81
CA GLU A 9 9.94 13.88 -29.49
C GLU A 9 9.29 12.51 -29.30
N ALA A 10 10.08 11.45 -29.31
CA ALA A 10 9.60 10.11 -28.97
C ALA A 10 9.10 10.03 -27.52
N LEU A 11 9.72 10.75 -26.58
CA LEU A 11 9.28 10.80 -25.19
C LEU A 11 7.98 11.58 -25.05
N ARG A 12 7.87 12.70 -25.77
CA ARG A 12 6.66 13.51 -25.79
C ARG A 12 5.49 12.72 -26.37
N GLU A 13 5.68 12.08 -27.52
CA GLU A 13 4.64 11.23 -28.12
C GLU A 13 4.22 10.09 -27.21
N PHE A 14 5.19 9.41 -26.59
CA PHE A 14 4.90 8.36 -25.60
C PHE A 14 4.11 8.90 -24.41
N ALA A 15 4.52 10.04 -23.84
CA ALA A 15 3.85 10.66 -22.71
C ALA A 15 2.42 11.09 -23.06
N THR A 16 2.21 11.72 -24.22
CA THR A 16 0.89 12.12 -24.70
C THR A 16 -0.03 10.91 -24.88
N ARG A 17 0.48 9.80 -25.42
CA ARG A 17 -0.31 8.57 -25.55
C ARG A 17 -0.63 7.92 -24.21
N ALA A 18 0.34 7.88 -23.29
CA ALA A 18 0.14 7.34 -21.95
C ALA A 18 -0.83 8.17 -21.11
N ASP A 19 -0.89 9.49 -21.32
CA ASP A 19 -1.85 10.40 -20.69
C ASP A 19 -3.26 10.22 -21.27
N ALA A 20 -3.37 10.09 -22.60
CA ALA A 20 -4.65 9.92 -23.28
C ALA A 20 -5.28 8.53 -23.07
N ASP A 21 -4.46 7.47 -22.98
CA ASP A 21 -4.89 6.10 -22.74
C ASP A 21 -4.06 5.48 -21.61
N PRO A 22 -4.62 5.41 -20.38
CA PRO A 22 -3.93 4.79 -19.24
C PRO A 22 -3.57 3.30 -19.45
N SER A 23 -4.20 2.62 -20.42
CA SER A 23 -3.89 1.22 -20.76
C SER A 23 -2.74 1.07 -21.77
N TYR A 24 -2.28 2.18 -22.36
CA TYR A 24 -1.23 2.20 -23.39
C TYR A 24 0.09 1.59 -22.91
N THR A 25 0.41 1.75 -21.62
CA THR A 25 1.61 1.21 -21.02
C THR A 25 1.36 0.70 -19.61
N ARG A 26 2.06 -0.36 -19.22
CA ARG A 26 2.08 -0.85 -17.84
C ARG A 26 3.21 -0.16 -17.08
N TRP A 27 2.85 0.65 -16.09
CA TRP A 27 3.81 1.25 -15.16
C TRP A 27 4.17 0.33 -13.99
N SER A 28 3.34 -0.69 -13.71
CA SER A 28 3.66 -1.74 -12.75
C SER A 28 4.87 -2.58 -13.23
N TYR A 29 5.82 -2.89 -12.35
CA TYR A 29 6.99 -3.69 -12.73
C TYR A 29 7.51 -4.56 -11.60
N ARG A 30 8.26 -5.59 -11.99
CA ARG A 30 8.98 -6.49 -11.09
C ARG A 30 10.48 -6.26 -11.19
N ARG A 31 11.17 -6.30 -10.05
CA ARG A 31 12.63 -6.40 -9.95
C ARG A 31 12.97 -7.42 -8.88
N ASP A 32 13.86 -8.37 -9.17
CA ASP A 32 14.43 -9.21 -8.13
C ASP A 32 15.87 -8.79 -7.84
N PHE A 33 16.18 -8.65 -6.56
CA PHE A 33 17.49 -8.33 -6.00
C PHE A 33 17.97 -9.57 -5.23
N GLY A 34 18.62 -10.49 -5.94
CA GLY A 34 18.95 -11.81 -5.36
C GLY A 34 17.68 -12.55 -4.92
N ARG A 35 17.54 -12.79 -3.61
CA ARG A 35 16.38 -13.47 -2.99
C ARG A 35 15.30 -12.50 -2.49
N THR A 36 15.35 -11.23 -2.87
CA THR A 36 14.30 -10.24 -2.58
C THR A 36 13.57 -9.86 -3.85
N ARG A 37 12.24 -9.96 -3.85
CA ARG A 37 11.39 -9.50 -4.95
C ARG A 37 10.75 -8.16 -4.63
N LEU A 38 10.86 -7.19 -5.52
CA LEU A 38 10.09 -5.97 -5.54
C LEU A 38 9.04 -6.05 -6.65
N LEU A 39 7.78 -5.90 -6.29
CA LEU A 39 6.68 -5.60 -7.20
C LEU A 39 6.24 -4.16 -6.95
N MET A 40 6.58 -3.28 -7.88
CA MET A 40 6.05 -1.93 -7.88
C MET A 40 4.71 -1.95 -8.60
N VAL A 41 3.65 -1.59 -7.88
CA VAL A 41 2.27 -1.58 -8.35
C VAL A 41 1.88 -0.14 -8.62
N ASP A 42 1.50 0.15 -9.86
CA ASP A 42 0.97 1.46 -10.21
C ASP A 42 -0.47 1.58 -9.72
N THR A 43 -0.66 2.29 -8.60
CA THR A 43 -1.98 2.60 -8.04
C THR A 43 -2.48 3.98 -8.44
N ARG A 44 -1.96 4.56 -9.53
CA ARG A 44 -2.39 5.85 -10.09
C ARG A 44 -2.99 5.65 -11.48
N ALA A 45 -2.19 5.31 -12.49
CA ALA A 45 -2.71 5.22 -13.87
C ALA A 45 -3.50 3.92 -14.11
N ALA A 46 -3.21 2.85 -13.37
CA ALA A 46 -3.95 1.58 -13.51
C ALA A 46 -5.36 1.55 -12.89
N ARG A 47 -5.80 2.64 -12.25
CA ARG A 47 -7.12 2.71 -11.60
C ARG A 47 -8.24 2.66 -12.62
N VAL A 48 -9.29 1.93 -12.28
CA VAL A 48 -10.56 1.98 -12.99
C VAL A 48 -11.50 2.89 -12.20
N LEU A 49 -11.88 4.02 -12.79
CA LEU A 49 -12.72 5.04 -12.14
C LEU A 49 -14.15 5.09 -12.68
N GLU A 50 -14.47 4.30 -13.69
CA GLU A 50 -15.83 4.23 -14.22
C GLU A 50 -16.82 3.74 -13.16
N GLU A 51 -17.92 4.47 -13.02
CA GLU A 51 -18.93 4.24 -11.99
C GLU A 51 -19.54 2.84 -12.11
N GLY A 52 -19.73 2.16 -10.97
CA GLY A 52 -20.22 0.77 -10.92
C GLY A 52 -19.17 -0.32 -11.21
N ARG A 53 -17.98 0.03 -11.72
CA ARG A 53 -16.87 -0.93 -11.94
C ARG A 53 -15.52 -0.45 -11.36
N ARG A 54 -15.59 0.42 -10.37
CA ARG A 54 -14.41 1.06 -9.77
C ARG A 54 -13.47 0.03 -9.15
N ALA A 55 -12.17 0.15 -9.45
CA ALA A 55 -11.14 -0.72 -8.89
C ALA A 55 -9.81 0.04 -8.77
N MET A 56 -9.01 -0.31 -7.76
CA MET A 56 -7.67 0.25 -7.59
C MET A 56 -6.75 -0.15 -8.75
N LEU A 57 -6.92 -1.37 -9.26
CA LEU A 57 -6.23 -1.90 -10.43
C LEU A 57 -7.26 -2.51 -11.37
N SER A 58 -7.07 -2.36 -12.68
CA SER A 58 -7.79 -3.18 -13.64
C SER A 58 -7.59 -4.68 -13.37
N GLU A 59 -8.55 -5.51 -13.79
CA GLU A 59 -8.47 -6.95 -13.62
C GLU A 59 -7.20 -7.55 -14.21
N LYS A 60 -6.78 -7.08 -15.39
CA LYS A 60 -5.55 -7.51 -16.07
C LYS A 60 -4.30 -7.15 -15.28
N GLU A 61 -4.23 -5.94 -14.73
CA GLU A 61 -3.11 -5.50 -13.89
C GLU A 61 -3.07 -6.30 -12.59
N PHE A 62 -4.23 -6.50 -11.95
CA PHE A 62 -4.32 -7.26 -10.72
C PHE A 62 -3.91 -8.73 -10.93
N ALA A 63 -4.36 -9.37 -12.01
CA ALA A 63 -3.97 -10.73 -12.38
C ALA A 63 -2.45 -10.85 -12.57
N TRP A 64 -1.83 -9.87 -13.23
CA TRP A 64 -0.38 -9.82 -13.38
C TRP A 64 0.33 -9.68 -12.03
N VAL A 65 -0.12 -8.79 -11.13
CA VAL A 65 0.46 -8.66 -9.78
C VAL A 65 0.39 -9.99 -9.03
N ARG A 66 -0.76 -10.67 -9.06
CA ARG A 66 -0.95 -11.97 -8.42
C ARG A 66 -0.04 -13.05 -9.00
N GLU A 67 0.07 -13.13 -10.32
CA GLU A 67 0.97 -14.07 -11.00
C GLU A 67 2.42 -13.83 -10.56
N GLN A 68 2.89 -12.59 -10.65
CA GLN A 68 4.26 -12.22 -10.29
C GLN A 68 4.55 -12.38 -8.80
N ALA A 69 3.55 -12.25 -7.92
CA ALA A 69 3.73 -12.51 -6.50
C ALA A 69 3.81 -14.02 -6.22
N MET A 70 2.97 -14.84 -6.88
CA MET A 70 2.92 -16.27 -6.64
C MET A 70 4.07 -17.06 -7.25
N GLU A 71 4.68 -16.56 -8.33
CA GLU A 71 5.80 -17.22 -9.02
C GLU A 71 6.99 -17.44 -8.05
N GLY A 72 7.36 -18.70 -7.80
CA GLY A 72 8.42 -19.06 -6.84
C GLY A 72 7.95 -19.19 -5.38
N ALA A 73 6.82 -18.60 -4.98
CA ALA A 73 6.24 -18.84 -3.64
C ALA A 73 5.54 -20.20 -3.56
N GLY A 74 5.00 -20.70 -4.68
CA GLY A 74 4.31 -21.99 -4.76
C GLY A 74 5.20 -23.24 -4.71
N GLY A 75 6.52 -23.08 -4.63
CA GLY A 75 7.48 -24.21 -4.77
C GLY A 75 7.69 -24.67 -6.21
N THR A 76 7.11 -23.97 -7.18
CA THR A 76 7.35 -24.21 -8.60
C THR A 76 8.80 -23.82 -8.93
N PRO A 77 9.60 -24.74 -9.52
CA PRO A 77 10.94 -24.39 -10.00
C PRO A 77 10.89 -23.19 -10.94
N GLY A 78 11.93 -22.35 -10.93
CA GLY A 78 12.07 -21.26 -11.90
C GLY A 78 11.99 -21.82 -13.33
N ARG A 79 11.50 -21.01 -14.28
CA ARG A 79 11.42 -21.45 -15.68
C ARG A 79 12.80 -21.90 -16.17
N PRO A 80 12.93 -23.10 -16.77
CA PRO A 80 14.21 -23.57 -17.29
C PRO A 80 14.75 -22.59 -18.34
N GLY A 81 16.02 -22.21 -18.23
CA GLY A 81 16.70 -21.32 -19.19
C GLY A 81 16.56 -19.81 -18.95
N GLN A 82 15.94 -19.39 -17.83
CA GLN A 82 15.86 -17.98 -17.48
C GLN A 82 17.12 -17.54 -16.72
N GLU A 83 18.07 -16.92 -17.42
CA GLU A 83 19.17 -16.19 -16.80
C GLU A 83 18.67 -14.80 -16.33
N GLY A 84 18.89 -14.48 -15.05
CA GLY A 84 18.51 -13.20 -14.45
C GLY A 84 17.54 -13.32 -13.26
N PRO A 85 17.02 -12.18 -12.77
CA PRO A 85 16.08 -12.12 -11.63
C PRO A 85 14.84 -12.99 -11.90
N GLY A 86 14.77 -14.15 -11.26
CA GLY A 86 13.77 -15.21 -11.50
C GLY A 86 14.34 -16.63 -11.53
N ALA A 87 15.66 -16.79 -11.70
CA ALA A 87 16.32 -18.09 -11.77
C ALA A 87 16.27 -18.93 -10.47
N PHE A 88 16.03 -18.30 -9.31
CA PHE A 88 16.26 -18.92 -7.99
C PHE A 88 15.16 -19.85 -7.46
N GLY A 89 14.06 -20.07 -8.20
CA GLY A 89 12.98 -20.96 -7.76
C GLY A 89 12.22 -20.53 -6.49
N GLY A 90 12.48 -19.33 -5.97
CA GLY A 90 11.86 -18.75 -4.78
C GLY A 90 12.54 -17.46 -4.31
N TYR A 91 11.96 -16.81 -3.30
CA TYR A 91 12.49 -15.57 -2.70
C TYR A 91 12.21 -15.57 -1.18
N ASP A 92 13.08 -14.91 -0.41
CA ASP A 92 12.95 -14.79 1.05
C ASP A 92 12.14 -13.56 1.47
N HIS A 93 12.07 -12.53 0.62
CA HIS A 93 11.38 -11.28 0.91
C HIS A 93 10.55 -10.82 -0.29
N LEU A 94 9.30 -10.43 -0.04
CA LEU A 94 8.45 -9.75 -1.02
C LEU A 94 8.20 -8.31 -0.59
N LEU A 95 8.54 -7.36 -1.44
CA LEU A 95 8.24 -5.95 -1.31
C LEU A 95 7.13 -5.60 -2.30
N LEU A 96 6.00 -5.13 -1.80
CA LEU A 96 4.87 -4.63 -2.59
C LEU A 96 4.87 -3.10 -2.50
N GLY A 97 5.41 -2.43 -3.51
CA GLY A 97 5.40 -0.98 -3.60
C GLY A 97 4.07 -0.48 -4.14
N THR A 98 3.42 0.45 -3.45
CA THR A 98 2.16 1.10 -3.85
C THR A 98 2.24 2.56 -3.42
N SER A 99 1.74 3.52 -4.19
CA SER A 99 1.77 4.92 -3.73
C SER A 99 0.92 5.09 -2.45
N LEU A 100 -0.24 4.44 -2.45
CA LEU A 100 -1.21 4.56 -1.37
C LEU A 100 -1.12 3.40 -0.37
N PRO A 101 -1.24 3.66 0.95
CA PRO A 101 -1.31 2.62 1.96
C PRO A 101 -2.52 1.69 1.80
N TRP A 102 -2.28 0.41 2.05
CA TRP A 102 -3.28 -0.64 2.13
C TRP A 102 -4.04 -0.60 3.48
N LEU A 103 -3.31 -0.58 4.59
CA LEU A 103 -3.80 -0.53 5.98
C LEU A 103 -3.79 0.91 6.51
N LEU A 104 -4.94 1.58 6.46
CA LEU A 104 -5.12 2.95 6.92
C LEU A 104 -5.45 3.05 8.43
N PRO A 105 -5.41 4.26 9.04
CA PRO A 105 -6.07 4.50 10.32
C PRO A 105 -7.52 4.03 10.26
N HIS A 106 -7.99 3.28 11.26
CA HIS A 106 -9.29 2.61 11.22
C HIS A 106 -10.46 3.53 10.89
N PHE A 107 -10.45 4.75 11.44
CA PHE A 107 -11.48 5.74 11.13
C PHE A 107 -11.51 6.09 9.64
N VAL A 108 -10.35 6.37 9.05
CA VAL A 108 -10.22 6.76 7.64
C VAL A 108 -10.65 5.59 6.73
N HIS A 109 -10.19 4.38 7.04
CA HIS A 109 -10.59 3.17 6.31
C HIS A 109 -12.12 2.99 6.28
N ASP A 110 -12.77 3.08 7.45
CA ASP A 110 -14.23 2.90 7.54
C ASP A 110 -15.02 4.04 6.85
N VAL A 111 -14.49 5.27 6.87
CA VAL A 111 -15.10 6.43 6.19
C VAL A 111 -14.97 6.32 4.67
N GLU A 112 -13.82 5.89 4.15
CA GLU A 112 -13.64 5.67 2.71
C GLU A 112 -14.55 4.56 2.19
N ALA A 113 -14.62 3.43 2.90
CA ALA A 113 -15.51 2.34 2.53
C ALA A 113 -17.00 2.75 2.63
N TRP A 114 -17.36 3.55 3.65
CA TRP A 114 -18.68 4.16 3.74
C TRP A 114 -18.98 5.07 2.55
N ASN A 115 -18.03 5.93 2.18
CA ASN A 115 -18.19 6.85 1.07
C ASN A 115 -18.41 6.11 -0.25
N ALA A 116 -17.57 5.12 -0.55
CA ALA A 116 -17.72 4.27 -1.73
C ALA A 116 -19.10 3.61 -1.81
N SER A 117 -19.57 3.06 -0.68
CA SER A 117 -20.90 2.45 -0.62
C SER A 117 -22.06 3.44 -0.75
N VAL A 118 -21.88 4.66 -0.26
CA VAL A 118 -22.90 5.71 -0.32
C VAL A 118 -22.99 6.28 -1.74
N CYS A 119 -21.85 6.54 -2.39
CA CYS A 119 -21.74 6.91 -3.80
C CYS A 119 -22.43 5.89 -4.71
N GLY A 120 -22.19 4.59 -4.47
CA GLY A 120 -22.84 3.49 -5.20
C GLY A 120 -24.36 3.34 -4.95
N GLY A 121 -25.01 4.34 -4.35
CA GLY A 121 -26.47 4.42 -4.27
C GLY A 121 -27.11 3.55 -3.18
N ARG A 122 -26.33 2.85 -2.34
CA ARG A 122 -26.84 1.92 -1.32
C ARG A 122 -27.74 2.59 -0.26
N ARG A 123 -27.69 3.92 -0.17
CA ARG A 123 -28.52 4.78 0.70
C ARG A 123 -29.49 5.70 -0.06
N GLY A 124 -29.63 5.53 -1.38
CA GLY A 124 -30.49 6.33 -2.24
C GLY A 124 -29.82 7.61 -2.77
N GLY A 125 -30.45 8.22 -3.78
CA GLY A 125 -29.83 9.27 -4.60
C GLY A 125 -29.49 10.59 -3.88
N ARG A 126 -30.09 10.90 -2.73
CA ARG A 126 -29.69 12.06 -1.92
C ARG A 126 -28.33 11.84 -1.27
N TRP A 127 -28.13 10.66 -0.69
CA TRP A 127 -26.88 10.28 -0.04
C TRP A 127 -25.75 10.06 -1.05
N ALA A 128 -26.07 9.52 -2.23
CA ALA A 128 -25.09 9.40 -3.32
C ALA A 128 -24.46 10.74 -3.69
N ARG A 129 -25.27 11.82 -3.78
CA ARG A 129 -24.75 13.18 -4.06
C ARG A 129 -23.86 13.72 -2.94
N ILE A 130 -24.20 13.46 -1.68
CA ILE A 130 -23.38 13.86 -0.53
C ILE A 130 -22.06 13.10 -0.51
N GLY A 131 -22.09 11.79 -0.78
CA GLY A 131 -20.88 10.99 -0.90
C GLY A 131 -19.99 11.48 -2.03
N GLU A 132 -20.58 11.82 -3.17
CA GLU A 132 -19.81 12.33 -4.31
C GLU A 132 -19.18 13.70 -4.04
N ASP A 133 -19.91 14.62 -3.39
CA ASP A 133 -19.34 15.90 -2.94
C ASP A 133 -18.19 15.68 -1.94
N LEU A 134 -18.35 14.75 -0.99
CA LEU A 134 -17.29 14.41 -0.05
C LEU A 134 -16.09 13.75 -0.74
N ARG A 135 -16.33 12.90 -1.74
CA ARG A 135 -15.26 12.25 -2.54
C ARG A 135 -14.44 13.26 -3.32
N GLN A 136 -15.08 14.30 -3.85
CA GLN A 136 -14.37 15.34 -4.62
C GLN A 136 -13.56 16.26 -3.70
N ARG A 137 -14.03 16.47 -2.45
CA ARG A 137 -13.39 17.36 -1.48
C ARG A 137 -12.35 16.67 -0.59
N GLY A 138 -12.50 15.36 -0.37
CA GLY A 138 -11.57 14.55 0.41
C GLY A 138 -10.72 13.69 -0.52
N ASP A 139 -9.43 13.59 -0.24
CA ASP A 139 -8.52 12.66 -0.92
C ASP A 139 -8.81 11.20 -0.50
N LEU A 140 -10.04 10.74 -0.78
CA LEU A 140 -10.58 9.43 -0.43
C LEU A 140 -10.27 8.44 -1.55
N GLU A 141 -8.98 8.29 -1.82
CA GLU A 141 -8.47 7.58 -2.99
C GLU A 141 -7.72 6.29 -2.65
N HIS A 142 -7.61 5.96 -1.36
CA HIS A 142 -6.84 4.81 -0.91
C HIS A 142 -7.54 3.48 -1.15
N TRP A 143 -6.83 2.39 -0.85
CA TRP A 143 -7.34 1.02 -1.05
C TRP A 143 -8.69 0.80 -0.37
N ALA A 144 -8.99 1.47 0.75
CA ALA A 144 -10.27 1.33 1.45
C ALA A 144 -11.46 1.93 0.67
N ALA A 145 -11.22 2.88 -0.23
CA ALA A 145 -12.22 3.41 -1.16
C ALA A 145 -12.55 2.44 -2.31
N PHE A 146 -11.79 1.34 -2.45
CA PHE A 146 -11.99 0.27 -3.43
C PHE A 146 -12.05 -1.09 -2.71
N PRO A 147 -13.13 -1.39 -1.98
CA PRO A 147 -13.20 -2.53 -1.06
C PRO A 147 -12.83 -3.87 -1.71
N GLU A 148 -13.29 -4.12 -2.94
CA GLU A 148 -13.00 -5.35 -3.69
C GLU A 148 -11.50 -5.45 -4.01
N SER A 149 -10.85 -4.33 -4.34
CA SER A 149 -9.39 -4.29 -4.59
C SER A 149 -8.59 -4.46 -3.30
N PHE A 150 -9.04 -3.86 -2.19
CA PHE A 150 -8.45 -4.08 -0.86
C PHE A 150 -8.51 -5.57 -0.47
N ASP A 151 -9.68 -6.20 -0.67
CA ASP A 151 -9.88 -7.62 -0.40
C ASP A 151 -8.99 -8.49 -1.29
N ALA A 152 -8.92 -8.20 -2.59
CA ALA A 152 -8.09 -8.94 -3.53
C ALA A 152 -6.58 -8.85 -3.20
N LEU A 153 -6.09 -7.67 -2.79
CA LEU A 153 -4.70 -7.50 -2.35
C LEU A 153 -4.44 -8.30 -1.07
N THR A 154 -5.37 -8.24 -0.13
CA THR A 154 -5.29 -9.01 1.12
C THR A 154 -5.25 -10.52 0.84
N ASP A 155 -6.10 -11.01 -0.05
CA ASP A 155 -6.14 -12.42 -0.47
C ASP A 155 -4.82 -12.83 -1.15
N THR A 156 -4.24 -11.96 -1.97
CA THR A 156 -2.95 -12.21 -2.63
C THR A 156 -1.81 -12.31 -1.61
N ILE A 157 -1.75 -11.38 -0.65
CA ILE A 157 -0.76 -11.40 0.43
C ILE A 157 -0.91 -12.67 1.29
N ALA A 158 -2.13 -13.04 1.64
CA ALA A 158 -2.42 -14.25 2.40
C ALA A 158 -2.01 -15.51 1.63
N ALA A 159 -2.30 -15.58 0.33
CA ALA A 159 -1.96 -16.70 -0.53
C ALA A 159 -0.44 -16.89 -0.65
N VAL A 160 0.30 -15.81 -0.92
CA VAL A 160 1.78 -15.84 -0.97
C VAL A 160 2.35 -16.25 0.38
N GLY A 161 1.86 -15.64 1.46
CA GLY A 161 2.39 -15.91 2.80
C GLY A 161 2.02 -17.29 3.36
N GLY A 162 1.00 -17.94 2.79
CA GLY A 162 0.58 -19.30 3.13
C GLY A 162 1.19 -20.39 2.22
N ALA A 163 1.76 -20.03 1.07
CA ALA A 163 2.27 -20.97 0.08
C ALA A 163 3.43 -21.83 0.63
N PRO A 164 3.69 -23.04 0.09
CA PRO A 164 4.76 -23.92 0.58
C PRO A 164 6.15 -23.28 0.63
N GLY A 165 6.48 -22.45 -0.37
CA GLY A 165 7.70 -21.65 -0.46
C GLY A 165 7.51 -20.18 -0.02
N ALA A 166 6.60 -19.93 0.94
CA ALA A 166 6.31 -18.59 1.42
C ALA A 166 7.59 -17.81 1.83
N PRO A 167 7.68 -16.52 1.49
CA PRO A 167 8.79 -15.68 1.93
C PRO A 167 8.81 -15.57 3.47
N ALA A 168 9.96 -15.23 4.04
CA ALA A 168 10.04 -14.87 5.45
C ALA A 168 9.24 -13.60 5.75
N THR A 169 9.32 -12.61 4.86
CA THR A 169 8.60 -11.33 5.04
C THR A 169 7.85 -10.90 3.78
N ILE A 170 6.72 -10.22 4.01
CA ILE A 170 5.97 -9.48 2.99
C ILE A 170 5.81 -8.05 3.50
N SER A 171 6.43 -7.09 2.83
CA SER A 171 6.39 -5.67 3.21
C SER A 171 5.66 -4.85 2.15
N VAL A 172 4.53 -4.25 2.53
CA VAL A 172 3.81 -3.29 1.69
C VAL A 172 4.41 -1.90 1.93
N LEU A 173 5.04 -1.33 0.92
CA LEU A 173 5.73 -0.04 0.98
C LEU A 173 4.82 1.05 0.41
N SER A 174 4.63 2.14 1.14
CA SER A 174 3.75 3.25 0.73
C SER A 174 4.27 4.61 1.20
N GLY A 175 3.85 5.69 0.55
CA GLY A 175 4.48 7.01 0.79
C GLY A 175 3.64 8.25 0.52
N ASP A 176 2.34 8.14 0.30
CA ASP A 176 1.52 9.29 -0.13
C ASP A 176 0.58 9.83 0.95
N VAL A 177 0.96 9.66 2.21
CA VAL A 177 0.20 10.17 3.35
C VAL A 177 1.15 10.97 4.20
N HIS A 178 0.85 12.23 4.50
CA HIS A 178 1.77 13.23 5.08
C HIS A 178 2.51 12.84 6.40
N HIS A 179 2.40 11.61 6.91
CA HIS A 179 3.02 11.07 8.11
C HIS A 179 3.57 9.65 7.87
N ALA A 180 4.51 9.20 8.71
CA ALA A 180 4.97 7.81 8.70
C ALA A 180 4.31 6.97 9.79
N TYR A 181 4.14 5.68 9.54
CA TYR A 181 3.71 4.69 10.52
C TYR A 181 4.09 3.27 10.07
N VAL A 182 4.05 2.35 11.02
CA VAL A 182 4.13 0.91 10.75
C VAL A 182 2.84 0.27 11.23
N ALA A 183 2.26 -0.59 10.39
CA ALA A 183 1.08 -1.36 10.73
C ALA A 183 1.32 -2.85 10.47
N ALA A 184 0.72 -3.69 11.31
CA ALA A 184 0.74 -5.14 11.16
C ALA A 184 -0.69 -5.66 11.02
N PRO A 185 -0.97 -6.49 10.00
CA PRO A 185 -2.24 -7.19 9.89
C PRO A 185 -2.41 -8.18 11.05
N ASP A 186 -3.64 -8.30 11.52
CA ASP A 186 -4.11 -9.28 12.48
C ASP A 186 -5.11 -10.20 11.77
N TRP A 187 -4.67 -11.44 11.59
CA TRP A 187 -5.36 -12.49 10.87
C TRP A 187 -6.38 -13.25 11.74
N SER A 188 -6.67 -12.79 12.96
CA SER A 188 -7.64 -13.43 13.87
C SER A 188 -9.06 -13.56 13.30
N ARG A 189 -9.42 -12.73 12.33
CA ARG A 189 -10.71 -12.75 11.61
C ARG A 189 -10.64 -13.43 10.26
N TRP A 190 -9.47 -13.93 9.88
CA TRP A 190 -9.27 -14.58 8.59
C TRP A 190 -9.92 -15.96 8.60
N SER A 191 -10.65 -16.28 7.53
CA SER A 191 -11.43 -17.53 7.45
C SER A 191 -10.59 -18.78 7.24
N SER A 192 -9.33 -18.61 6.84
CA SER A 192 -8.38 -19.70 6.57
C SER A 192 -7.16 -19.59 7.47
N ARG A 193 -6.23 -20.54 7.35
CA ARG A 193 -4.98 -20.51 8.14
C ARG A 193 -4.24 -19.18 7.89
N PRO A 194 -3.79 -18.48 8.95
CA PRO A 194 -2.97 -17.28 8.80
C PRO A 194 -1.71 -17.54 7.96
N PRO A 195 -1.20 -16.54 7.24
CA PRO A 195 0.07 -16.67 6.53
C PRO A 195 1.21 -16.96 7.51
N ARG A 196 2.19 -17.74 7.04
CA ARG A 196 3.44 -18.03 7.78
C ARG A 196 4.43 -16.88 7.70
N SER A 197 4.39 -16.10 6.61
CA SER A 197 5.22 -14.91 6.44
C SER A 197 4.89 -13.82 7.45
N GLN A 198 5.91 -13.09 7.89
CA GLN A 198 5.72 -11.84 8.62
C GLN A 198 5.28 -10.73 7.67
N VAL A 199 4.01 -10.35 7.75
CA VAL A 199 3.43 -9.28 6.91
C VAL A 199 3.48 -7.94 7.65
N ARG A 200 3.93 -6.87 6.97
CA ARG A 200 3.94 -5.50 7.49
C ARG A 200 3.56 -4.50 6.41
N GLN A 201 2.90 -3.41 6.82
CA GLN A 201 2.86 -2.20 6.03
C GLN A 201 3.84 -1.17 6.60
N LEU A 202 4.67 -0.65 5.72
CA LEU A 202 5.66 0.37 5.97
C LEU A 202 5.24 1.62 5.20
N THR A 203 4.77 2.62 5.93
CA THR A 203 4.33 3.87 5.34
C THR A 203 5.28 4.98 5.75
N CYS A 204 5.95 5.60 4.77
CA CYS A 204 6.87 6.71 4.99
C CYS A 204 6.75 7.69 3.83
N SER A 205 6.25 8.89 4.11
CA SER A 205 5.98 9.91 3.08
C SER A 205 7.06 10.99 3.02
N PRO A 206 7.29 11.60 1.85
CA PRO A 206 8.49 12.37 1.61
C PRO A 206 8.64 13.63 2.48
N VAL A 207 9.91 14.05 2.50
CA VAL A 207 10.51 15.24 3.09
C VAL A 207 9.78 16.52 2.63
N HIS A 208 9.69 17.51 3.52
CA HIS A 208 9.09 18.84 3.34
C HIS A 208 7.58 18.97 3.66
N ASN A 209 7.09 18.19 4.64
CA ASN A 209 5.69 18.27 5.07
C ASN A 209 5.54 18.92 6.46
N SER A 210 5.23 20.22 6.49
CA SER A 210 4.82 20.94 7.69
C SER A 210 3.32 20.78 7.93
N ILE A 211 2.94 19.69 8.57
CA ILE A 211 1.53 19.45 8.93
C ILE A 211 1.13 20.30 10.14
N TYR A 212 0.03 21.06 10.01
CA TYR A 212 -0.64 21.77 11.10
C TYR A 212 -1.02 20.86 12.28
N ALA A 213 -0.98 21.38 13.50
CA ALA A 213 -1.26 20.60 14.71
C ALA A 213 -2.64 19.91 14.71
N SER A 214 -3.65 20.56 14.13
CA SER A 214 -5.01 20.02 13.97
C SER A 214 -5.05 18.74 13.13
N ILE A 215 -4.32 18.70 12.02
CA ILE A 215 -4.23 17.54 11.13
C ILE A 215 -3.47 16.39 11.84
N ARG A 216 -2.42 16.70 12.61
CA ARG A 216 -1.72 15.70 13.44
C ARG A 216 -2.66 15.07 14.46
N LEU A 217 -3.51 15.87 15.08
CA LEU A 217 -4.54 15.38 16.01
C LEU A 217 -5.55 14.48 15.28
N GLY A 218 -5.98 14.86 14.08
CA GLY A 218 -6.84 14.04 13.22
C GLY A 218 -6.24 12.66 12.91
N PHE A 219 -4.96 12.60 12.52
CA PHE A 219 -4.27 11.32 12.29
C PHE A 219 -4.17 10.46 13.55
N ARG A 220 -3.84 11.07 14.71
CA ARG A 220 -3.81 10.35 16.00
C ARG A 220 -5.20 9.84 16.40
N PHE A 221 -6.23 10.66 16.19
CA PHE A 221 -7.61 10.28 16.42
C PHE A 221 -8.02 9.10 15.53
N GLY A 222 -7.61 9.08 14.26
CA GLY A 222 -7.94 8.00 13.34
C GLY A 222 -7.43 6.61 13.76
N TRP A 223 -6.34 6.57 14.54
CA TRP A 223 -5.79 5.36 15.15
C TRP A 223 -6.35 5.02 16.54
N SER A 224 -7.10 5.92 17.15
CA SER A 224 -7.62 5.76 18.51
C SER A 224 -8.82 4.80 18.59
N ALA A 225 -9.11 4.31 19.79
CA ALA A 225 -10.31 3.50 20.04
C ALA A 225 -11.61 4.29 19.75
N ALA A 226 -11.63 5.60 20.04
CA ALA A 226 -12.76 6.48 19.74
C ALA A 226 -12.97 6.64 18.23
N GLY A 227 -11.90 6.92 17.48
CA GLY A 227 -11.94 6.98 16.02
C GLY A 227 -12.41 5.67 15.40
N ARG A 228 -11.92 4.53 15.91
CA ARG A 228 -12.40 3.19 15.50
C ARG A 228 -13.88 2.97 15.83
N ALA A 229 -14.36 3.44 16.98
CA ALA A 229 -15.77 3.34 17.33
C ALA A 229 -16.67 4.16 16.40
N LEU A 230 -16.26 5.40 16.10
CA LEU A 230 -16.96 6.29 15.18
C LEU A 230 -16.94 5.73 13.74
N GLY A 231 -15.79 5.22 13.27
CA GLY A 231 -15.67 4.55 11.98
C GLY A 231 -16.67 3.40 11.84
N ARG A 232 -16.83 2.57 12.88
CA ARG A 232 -17.85 1.51 12.88
C ARG A 232 -19.28 2.02 12.74
N LEU A 233 -19.59 3.23 13.23
CA LEU A 233 -20.90 3.85 13.03
C LEU A 233 -21.09 4.25 11.57
N PHE A 234 -20.09 4.89 10.94
CA PHE A 234 -20.10 5.16 9.51
C PHE A 234 -20.26 3.88 8.71
N ARG A 235 -19.46 2.85 8.95
CA ARG A 235 -19.57 1.55 8.27
C ARG A 235 -20.97 0.94 8.36
N ARG A 236 -21.57 0.92 9.56
CA ARG A 236 -22.95 0.46 9.78
C ARG A 236 -23.95 1.32 9.02
N HIS A 237 -23.76 2.64 9.04
CA HIS A 237 -24.55 3.54 8.20
C HIS A 237 -24.36 3.20 6.72
N GLY A 238 -23.17 2.93 6.23
CA GLY A 238 -22.95 2.60 4.83
C GLY A 238 -23.58 1.26 4.42
N ARG A 239 -23.97 0.40 5.38
CA ARG A 239 -24.27 -1.02 5.16
C ARG A 239 -23.07 -1.73 4.51
N VAL A 240 -21.87 -1.31 4.90
CA VAL A 240 -20.59 -1.86 4.45
C VAL A 240 -20.27 -3.07 5.33
N PRO A 241 -19.97 -4.25 4.74
CA PRO A 241 -19.51 -5.41 5.46
C PRO A 241 -18.30 -5.11 6.36
N GLY A 242 -18.07 -5.92 7.39
CA GLY A 242 -16.85 -5.77 8.20
C GLY A 242 -15.65 -6.29 7.41
N SER A 243 -14.50 -5.62 7.52
CA SER A 243 -13.27 -6.15 6.92
C SER A 243 -12.95 -7.54 7.48
N ARG A 244 -12.55 -8.46 6.59
CA ARG A 244 -12.07 -9.81 6.91
C ARG A 244 -10.73 -9.78 7.65
N LEU A 245 -10.04 -8.64 7.58
CA LEU A 245 -8.75 -8.40 8.22
C LEU A 245 -8.89 -7.24 9.21
N THR A 246 -8.32 -7.40 10.41
CA THR A 246 -8.06 -6.27 11.30
C THR A 246 -6.56 -6.00 11.33
N TRP A 247 -6.13 -4.87 11.87
CA TRP A 247 -4.70 -4.55 11.97
C TRP A 247 -4.46 -3.64 13.16
N HIS A 248 -3.21 -3.52 13.54
CA HIS A 248 -2.79 -2.64 14.62
C HIS A 248 -1.60 -1.80 14.16
N LYS A 249 -1.57 -0.54 14.60
CA LYS A 249 -0.41 0.32 14.40
C LYS A 249 0.68 -0.08 15.40
N THR A 250 1.76 -0.64 14.88
CA THR A 250 2.92 -1.09 15.67
C THR A 250 3.97 0.00 15.85
N GLY A 251 3.90 1.09 15.08
CA GLY A 251 4.79 2.25 15.24
C GLY A 251 4.19 3.55 14.70
N GLY A 252 4.60 4.69 15.26
CA GLY A 252 4.13 6.03 14.85
C GLY A 252 2.79 6.44 15.47
N PRO A 253 2.02 7.36 14.85
CA PRO A 253 2.39 8.12 13.66
C PRO A 253 3.53 9.10 13.98
N TRP A 254 4.50 9.19 13.08
CA TRP A 254 5.56 10.20 13.13
C TRP A 254 5.27 11.29 12.10
N PHE A 255 5.61 12.54 12.43
CA PHE A 255 5.36 13.70 11.57
C PHE A 255 6.67 14.44 11.24
N GLY A 256 6.72 15.13 10.09
CA GLY A 256 7.91 15.84 9.63
C GLY A 256 8.87 14.95 8.84
N ASN A 257 10.09 15.42 8.60
CA ASN A 257 11.04 14.77 7.70
C ASN A 257 11.58 13.47 8.31
N GLN A 258 11.43 12.37 7.58
CA GLN A 258 11.80 11.02 8.01
C GLN A 258 12.53 10.26 6.91
N LEU A 259 13.36 9.31 7.33
CA LEU A 259 13.96 8.30 6.49
C LEU A 259 13.63 6.93 7.09
N MET A 260 13.03 6.05 6.30
CA MET A 260 12.77 4.68 6.70
C MET A 260 13.68 3.75 5.90
N THR A 261 14.56 3.05 6.59
CA THR A 261 15.53 2.11 6.01
C THR A 261 15.12 0.69 6.36
N LEU A 262 14.90 -0.12 5.33
CA LEU A 262 14.64 -1.56 5.45
C LEU A 262 15.87 -2.33 4.95
N THR A 263 16.56 -3.00 5.86
CA THR A 263 17.70 -3.87 5.56
C THR A 263 17.24 -5.32 5.57
N LEU A 264 17.55 -6.07 4.52
CA LEU A 264 17.15 -7.46 4.34
C LEU A 264 18.39 -8.35 4.29
N GLN A 265 18.46 -9.36 5.15
CA GLN A 265 19.60 -10.27 5.22
C GLN A 265 19.15 -11.71 5.48
N GLY A 266 19.44 -12.59 4.52
CA GLY A 266 18.97 -13.97 4.55
C GLY A 266 17.43 -14.00 4.58
N ARG A 267 16.87 -14.48 5.68
CA ARG A 267 15.42 -14.52 5.96
C ARG A 267 15.00 -13.54 7.06
N SER A 268 15.84 -12.57 7.38
CA SER A 268 15.60 -11.56 8.41
C SER A 268 15.47 -10.16 7.80
N ALA A 269 14.68 -9.32 8.45
CA ALA A 269 14.45 -7.95 8.04
C ALA A 269 14.61 -7.02 9.25
N HIS A 270 15.41 -5.98 9.07
CA HIS A 270 15.66 -4.94 10.06
C HIS A 270 15.09 -3.61 9.56
N LEU A 271 14.23 -2.99 10.35
CA LEU A 271 13.63 -1.70 10.05
C LEU A 271 14.16 -0.64 11.00
N ARG A 272 14.67 0.44 10.41
CA ARG A 272 15.08 1.65 11.12
C ARG A 272 14.32 2.85 10.58
N LEU A 273 13.80 3.69 11.48
CA LEU A 273 13.21 4.97 11.14
C LEU A 273 14.01 6.08 11.82
N ASP A 274 14.60 6.95 11.02
CA ASP A 274 15.29 8.16 11.45
C ASP A 274 14.40 9.38 11.19
N GLN A 275 14.39 10.31 12.14
CA GLN A 275 13.62 11.55 12.05
C GLN A 275 14.54 12.76 12.17
N ALA A 276 14.39 13.72 11.27
CA ALA A 276 15.10 14.98 11.39
C ALA A 276 14.55 15.79 12.56
N ARG A 277 15.44 16.23 13.44
CA ARG A 277 15.14 17.12 14.56
C ARG A 277 15.99 18.38 14.41
N SER A 278 15.31 19.53 14.43
CA SER A 278 15.97 20.83 14.57
C SER A 278 16.58 20.92 15.96
N ASP A 279 17.80 21.43 16.04
CA ASP A 279 18.40 21.76 17.31
C ASP A 279 17.73 23.01 17.91
N ALA A 280 17.34 22.95 19.18
CA ALA A 280 16.69 24.07 19.87
C ALA A 280 17.66 25.24 20.09
N SER A 281 18.98 24.99 20.08
CA SER A 281 20.04 26.00 20.16
C SER A 281 20.46 26.59 18.80
N GLY A 282 19.78 26.27 17.70
CA GLY A 282 20.07 26.84 16.37
C GLY A 282 21.19 26.12 15.61
N GLY A 283 21.65 24.95 16.08
CA GLY A 283 22.55 24.08 15.32
C GLY A 283 21.90 23.40 14.11
N ALA A 284 22.74 22.73 13.31
CA ALA A 284 22.28 21.97 12.14
C ALA A 284 21.30 20.86 12.53
N ALA A 285 20.31 20.60 11.66
CA ALA A 285 19.36 19.51 11.87
C ALA A 285 20.09 18.16 11.94
N ARG A 286 19.70 17.32 12.91
CA ARG A 286 20.27 15.98 13.09
C ARG A 286 19.22 14.90 12.88
N LEU A 287 19.63 13.76 12.35
CA LEU A 287 18.80 12.55 12.31
C LEU A 287 18.85 11.86 13.68
N VAL A 288 17.68 11.55 14.22
CA VAL A 288 17.52 10.81 15.47
C VAL A 288 16.71 9.56 15.20
N THR A 289 17.19 8.40 15.63
CA THR A 289 16.45 7.14 15.55
C THR A 289 15.16 7.26 16.35
N ALA A 290 14.02 7.12 15.68
CA ALA A 290 12.70 7.15 16.30
C ALA A 290 12.05 5.76 16.38
N LEU A 291 12.53 4.79 15.59
CA LEU A 291 12.20 3.37 15.71
C LEU A 291 13.36 2.51 15.21
N GLU A 292 13.60 1.39 15.87
CA GLU A 292 14.45 0.31 15.40
C GLU A 292 13.78 -1.03 15.79
N THR A 293 13.62 -1.95 14.84
CA THR A 293 12.94 -3.23 15.07
C THR A 293 13.39 -4.31 14.09
N ASP A 294 13.50 -5.53 14.58
CA ASP A 294 13.87 -6.72 13.80
C ASP A 294 12.71 -7.70 13.65
N TRP A 295 12.67 -8.35 12.49
CA TRP A 295 11.76 -9.44 12.18
C TRP A 295 12.54 -10.61 11.58
N ALA A 296 12.56 -11.75 12.28
CA ALA A 296 13.14 -12.99 11.77
C ALA A 296 12.02 -13.94 11.34
N GLY A 297 12.14 -14.55 10.16
CA GLY A 297 11.22 -15.59 9.69
C GLY A 297 11.81 -16.99 9.70
#